data_AF-A0A136JV22-F1
#
_entry.id   AF-A0A136JV22-F1
#
_cell.length_a   1.000
_cell.length_b   1.000
_cell.length_c   1.000
_cell.angle_alpha   90.00
_cell.angle_beta   90.00
_cell.angle_gamma   90.00
#
_symmetry.space_group_name_H-M   'P 1'
#
loop_
_entity.id
_entity.type
_entity.pdbx_description
1 polymer ?
#
loop_
_entity_poly.entity_id
_entity_poly.type
_entity_poly.pdbx_seq_one_letter_code
_entity_poly.pdbx_strand_id
1 'polypeptide(L)'
;MSVEGERVRMLASMTPDSFATWKMGYEAKVVGDTSMGTKAGRKKKASQSPVPPDLWSALHAETSDLQKQGWSAAPGSRWVDYVRPNDAFHVMYQRKPKIEQIRPPTVARFALSSAVLPCLTDAVFLGERMRQALMAKSRGLNGSEHALHVFSGKGPDGFRLENDHSHAFYLPSDEDDDGWIDHMTVYASQGFDKHAQQAIGMLRKLWGAGGHDIHTVLIGIGQRQDYGGFVLRDGQAPTLAESRIWRSVTPYVLTRHPKKNGKDSPAEQVAKDLLRRGFPNPDRIEQLDHTKITGKKVRWLEFRRFRSGGGGQIADSCGFGFEIVFSEPVRGPIALGYGCHFGLGQFVAVAEACET
;
A
#
# COMPACT_ATOMS: atom_id res chain seq x y z
N MET A 1 -1.48 3.13 46.39
CA MET A 1 -0.30 3.91 45.97
C MET A 1 -0.72 5.37 45.90
N SER A 2 -0.22 6.22 46.79
CA SER A 2 -0.44 7.66 46.68
C SER A 2 0.42 8.16 45.53
N VAL A 3 -0.19 8.54 44.42
CA VAL A 3 0.52 9.22 43.33
C VAL A 3 0.82 10.63 43.84
N GLU A 4 2.08 10.91 44.21
CA GLU A 4 2.53 12.28 44.39
C GLU A 4 2.41 12.99 43.04
N GLY A 5 1.63 14.06 43.01
CA GLY A 5 1.34 14.76 41.77
C GLY A 5 0.76 16.14 42.00
N GLU A 6 0.90 16.98 40.99
CA GLU A 6 0.32 18.31 40.95
C GLU A 6 -1.18 18.21 40.68
N ARG A 7 -1.98 18.96 41.46
CA ARG A 7 -3.40 19.11 41.21
C ARG A 7 -3.63 20.11 40.07
N VAL A 8 -4.10 19.61 38.94
CA VAL A 8 -4.46 20.43 37.77
C VAL A 8 -5.98 20.53 37.70
N ARG A 9 -6.50 21.75 37.79
CA ARG A 9 -7.94 22.03 37.68
C ARG A 9 -8.29 22.32 36.22
N MET A 10 -9.18 21.51 35.65
CA MET A 10 -9.65 21.65 34.27
C MET A 10 -11.16 21.76 34.23
N LEU A 11 -11.66 22.45 33.20
CA LEU A 11 -13.09 22.50 32.91
C LEU A 11 -13.46 21.24 32.11
N ALA A 12 -14.47 20.50 32.55
CA ALA A 12 -14.97 19.32 31.88
C ALA A 12 -16.48 19.40 31.69
N SER A 13 -17.03 18.61 30.78
CA SER A 13 -18.47 18.48 30.65
C SER A 13 -19.10 17.77 31.85
N MET A 14 -20.34 18.16 32.13
CA MET A 14 -21.26 17.42 32.97
C MET A 14 -21.63 16.09 32.30
N THR A 15 -22.07 15.13 33.10
CA THR A 15 -22.81 13.96 32.58
C THR A 15 -24.21 14.39 32.15
N PRO A 16 -24.87 13.67 31.22
CA PRO A 16 -26.24 13.99 30.79
C PRO A 16 -27.23 14.18 31.96
N ASP A 17 -27.20 13.28 32.96
CA ASP A 17 -28.09 13.35 34.11
C ASP A 17 -27.82 14.57 35.01
N SER A 18 -26.54 14.88 35.23
CA SER A 18 -26.14 16.06 35.99
C SER A 18 -26.48 17.37 35.25
N PHE A 19 -26.45 17.36 33.91
CA PHE A 19 -26.86 18.49 33.09
C PHE A 19 -28.36 18.75 33.22
N ALA A 20 -29.19 17.71 33.14
CA ALA A 20 -30.64 17.84 33.30
C ALA A 20 -31.01 18.40 34.69
N THR A 21 -30.37 17.87 35.74
CA THR A 21 -30.56 18.35 37.12
C THR A 21 -30.11 19.80 37.29
N TRP A 22 -28.96 20.16 36.74
CA TRP A 22 -28.44 21.53 36.77
C TRP A 22 -29.35 22.50 36.02
N LYS A 23 -29.82 22.10 34.82
CA LYS A 23 -30.74 22.90 33.99
C LYS A 23 -32.04 23.19 34.74
N MET A 24 -32.68 22.17 35.33
CA MET A 24 -33.88 22.35 36.14
C MET A 24 -33.65 23.33 37.30
N GLY A 25 -32.52 23.19 38.01
CA GLY A 25 -32.17 24.09 39.12
C GLY A 25 -31.85 25.52 38.66
N TYR A 26 -31.23 25.69 37.49
CA TYR A 26 -30.93 26.99 36.90
C TYR A 26 -32.22 27.69 36.45
N GLU A 27 -33.09 27.00 35.71
CA GLU A 27 -34.39 27.51 35.26
C GLU A 27 -35.31 27.86 36.45
N ALA A 28 -35.32 27.05 37.51
CA ALA A 28 -36.09 27.34 38.73
C ALA A 28 -35.59 28.60 39.45
N LYS A 29 -34.27 28.85 39.49
CA LYS A 29 -33.70 30.08 40.07
C LYS A 29 -34.00 31.32 39.22
N VAL A 30 -33.95 31.17 37.90
CA VAL A 30 -34.34 32.21 36.93
C VAL A 30 -35.80 32.64 37.15
N VAL A 31 -36.70 31.67 37.33
CA VAL A 31 -38.14 31.91 37.59
C VAL A 31 -38.40 32.47 39.00
N GLY A 32 -37.67 32.00 40.02
CA GLY A 32 -37.80 32.50 41.40
C GLY A 32 -37.40 33.96 41.58
N ASP A 33 -36.29 34.40 40.94
CA ASP A 33 -35.83 35.79 40.94
C ASP A 33 -36.80 36.75 40.20
N THR A 34 -37.73 36.23 39.40
CA THR A 34 -38.74 37.04 38.71
C THR A 34 -39.98 37.36 39.58
N SER A 35 -40.15 36.68 40.73
CA SER A 35 -41.39 36.73 41.53
C SER A 35 -41.35 37.58 42.81
N MET A 36 -40.20 38.17 43.17
CA MET A 36 -40.06 39.04 44.35
C MET A 36 -39.16 40.25 44.02
N GLY A 37 -39.76 41.40 43.68
CA GLY A 37 -38.99 42.63 43.44
C GLY A 37 -39.82 43.85 43.05
N THR A 38 -40.19 44.65 44.05
CA THR A 38 -40.75 46.00 43.94
C THR A 38 -39.85 46.97 43.16
N LYS A 39 -40.48 47.85 42.38
CA LYS A 39 -39.87 48.87 41.51
C LYS A 39 -38.88 49.79 42.24
N ALA A 40 -37.60 49.75 41.85
CA ALA A 40 -36.67 50.89 41.91
C ALA A 40 -35.51 50.67 40.91
N GLY A 41 -35.07 51.75 40.25
CA GLY A 41 -34.28 51.72 39.03
C GLY A 41 -33.00 50.89 39.08
N ARG A 42 -32.92 49.87 38.22
CA ARG A 42 -31.70 49.10 37.94
C ARG A 42 -31.55 49.00 36.42
N LYS A 43 -30.40 49.41 35.89
CA LYS A 43 -30.00 49.20 34.48
C LYS A 43 -30.39 47.79 34.07
N LYS A 44 -31.09 47.63 32.92
CA LYS A 44 -31.48 46.35 32.34
C LYS A 44 -30.27 45.39 32.39
N LYS A 45 -30.24 44.46 33.35
CA LYS A 45 -29.42 43.25 33.22
C LYS A 45 -29.89 42.60 31.93
N ALA A 46 -28.96 42.29 31.03
CA ALA A 46 -29.25 41.48 29.85
C ALA A 46 -30.14 40.31 30.28
N SER A 47 -31.25 40.08 29.57
CA SER A 47 -32.15 38.98 29.88
C SER A 47 -31.33 37.71 30.05
N GLN A 48 -31.53 37.00 31.14
CA GLN A 48 -30.80 35.75 31.41
C GLN A 48 -30.94 34.85 30.18
N SER A 49 -29.81 34.53 29.57
CA SER A 49 -29.79 33.82 28.29
C SER A 49 -30.37 32.43 28.41
N PRO A 50 -31.09 31.96 27.38
CA PRO A 50 -31.75 30.66 27.42
C PRO A 50 -30.72 29.55 27.63
N VAL A 51 -31.04 28.62 28.53
CA VAL A 51 -30.22 27.43 28.74
C VAL A 51 -30.34 26.54 27.51
N PRO A 52 -29.24 25.97 26.99
CA PRO A 52 -29.32 25.01 25.89
C PRO A 52 -30.29 23.86 26.20
N PRO A 53 -31.01 23.35 25.19
CA PRO A 53 -32.06 22.36 25.40
C PRO A 53 -31.49 21.05 25.96
N ASP A 54 -30.30 20.64 25.54
CA ASP A 54 -29.59 19.45 25.98
C ASP A 54 -28.06 19.68 26.09
N LEU A 55 -27.35 18.69 26.64
CA LEU A 55 -25.90 18.74 26.81
C LEU A 55 -25.17 18.79 25.45
N TRP A 56 -25.71 18.15 24.42
CA TRP A 56 -25.09 18.15 23.09
C TRP A 56 -25.05 19.55 22.49
N SER A 57 -26.16 20.27 22.59
CA SER A 57 -26.30 21.67 22.18
C SER A 57 -25.38 22.58 23.00
N ALA A 58 -25.22 22.30 24.29
CA ALA A 58 -24.28 23.04 25.14
C ALA A 58 -22.81 22.83 24.73
N LEU A 59 -22.45 21.60 24.33
CA LEU A 59 -21.10 21.26 23.84
C LEU A 59 -20.79 21.84 22.46
N HIS A 60 -21.81 22.08 21.64
CA HIS A 60 -21.69 22.66 20.29
C HIS A 60 -21.81 24.20 20.29
N ALA A 61 -22.02 24.82 21.44
CA ALA A 61 -22.16 26.26 21.53
C ALA A 61 -20.81 26.96 21.27
N GLU A 62 -20.81 27.97 20.40
CA GLU A 62 -19.62 28.76 20.14
C GLU A 62 -19.32 29.71 21.31
N THR A 63 -18.04 29.84 21.67
CA THR A 63 -17.57 30.74 22.74
C THR A 63 -18.00 32.20 22.51
N SER A 64 -18.01 32.64 21.25
CA SER A 64 -18.44 33.97 20.82
C SER A 64 -19.91 34.24 21.18
N ASP A 65 -20.78 33.27 20.94
CA ASP A 65 -22.21 33.37 21.20
C ASP A 65 -22.51 33.28 22.70
N LEU A 66 -21.81 32.41 23.43
CA LEU A 66 -21.91 32.30 24.87
C LEU A 66 -21.53 33.62 25.58
N GLN A 67 -20.48 34.30 25.12
CA GLN A 67 -20.07 35.60 25.65
C GLN A 67 -21.08 36.71 25.35
N LYS A 68 -21.62 36.77 24.12
CA LYS A 68 -22.71 37.72 23.77
C LYS A 68 -23.95 37.50 24.63
N GLN A 69 -24.23 36.24 24.95
CA GLN A 69 -25.30 35.80 25.84
C GLN A 69 -24.96 36.01 27.34
N GLY A 70 -23.78 36.55 27.67
CA GLY A 70 -23.41 36.86 29.05
C GLY A 70 -23.10 35.64 29.94
N TRP A 71 -22.82 34.48 29.35
CA TRP A 71 -22.38 33.31 30.10
C TRP A 71 -20.94 33.52 30.62
N SER A 72 -20.74 33.34 31.92
CA SER A 72 -19.41 33.41 32.56
C SER A 72 -18.61 32.12 32.43
N ALA A 73 -19.28 31.01 32.12
CA ALA A 73 -18.70 29.70 31.83
C ALA A 73 -19.65 28.96 30.89
N ALA A 74 -19.12 28.02 30.10
CA ALA A 74 -19.95 27.24 29.19
C ALA A 74 -21.05 26.50 29.99
N PRO A 75 -22.34 26.60 29.61
CA PRO A 75 -23.41 25.86 30.25
C PRO A 75 -23.11 24.35 30.18
N GLY A 76 -23.45 23.62 31.24
CA GLY A 76 -23.12 22.20 31.32
C GLY A 76 -21.65 21.86 31.53
N SER A 77 -20.84 22.83 31.96
CA SER A 77 -19.47 22.59 32.39
C SER A 77 -19.35 22.48 33.92
N ARG A 78 -18.36 21.72 34.37
CA ARG A 78 -17.98 21.57 35.78
C ARG A 78 -16.46 21.60 35.91
N TRP A 79 -15.97 22.09 37.05
CA TRP A 79 -14.55 21.99 37.38
C TRP A 79 -14.23 20.58 37.86
N VAL A 80 -13.15 20.01 37.32
CA VAL A 80 -12.61 18.70 37.71
C VAL A 80 -11.15 18.86 38.02
N ASP A 81 -10.73 18.25 39.12
CA ASP A 81 -9.34 18.21 39.52
C ASP A 81 -8.73 16.88 39.09
N TYR A 82 -7.67 16.93 38.31
CA TYR A 82 -6.86 15.79 37.94
C TYR A 82 -5.55 15.84 38.72
N VAL A 83 -5.04 14.68 39.11
CA VAL A 83 -3.68 14.55 39.64
C VAL A 83 -2.78 14.21 38.46
N ARG A 84 -1.88 15.13 38.12
CA ARG A 84 -0.83 14.90 37.14
C ARG A 84 0.44 14.45 37.87
N PRO A 85 1.00 13.27 37.59
CA PRO A 85 2.29 12.86 38.14
C PRO A 85 3.38 13.91 37.88
N ASN A 86 4.28 14.12 38.83
CA ASN A 86 5.37 15.10 38.69
C ASN A 86 6.30 14.79 37.50
N ASP A 87 6.36 13.52 37.09
CA ASP A 87 7.14 12.99 35.98
C ASP A 87 6.33 12.83 34.68
N ALA A 88 5.12 13.41 34.59
CA ALA A 88 4.26 13.27 33.40
C ALA A 88 4.90 13.78 32.09
N PHE A 89 5.92 14.64 32.18
CA PHE A 89 6.68 15.14 31.03
C PHE A 89 8.08 14.51 30.88
N HIS A 90 8.43 13.55 31.73
CA HIS A 90 9.71 12.85 31.60
C HIS A 90 9.71 12.04 30.30
N VAL A 91 10.69 12.31 29.43
CA VAL A 91 10.86 11.57 28.18
C VAL A 91 11.35 10.16 28.52
N MET A 92 10.40 9.23 28.63
CA MET A 92 10.67 7.81 28.77
C MET A 92 10.98 7.26 27.38
N TYR A 93 12.26 7.04 27.08
CA TYR A 93 12.67 6.28 25.90
C TYR A 93 12.24 4.82 26.07
N GLN A 94 11.00 4.51 25.73
CA GLN A 94 10.58 3.14 25.57
C GLN A 94 11.30 2.60 24.32
N ARG A 95 12.33 1.79 24.53
CA ARG A 95 12.85 0.93 23.47
C ARG A 95 11.68 0.10 22.99
N LYS A 96 11.14 0.43 21.82
CA LYS A 96 10.17 -0.44 21.14
C LYS A 96 10.81 -1.82 21.11
N PRO A 97 10.13 -2.87 21.59
CA PRO A 97 10.66 -4.22 21.48
C PRO A 97 11.04 -4.42 20.02
N LYS A 98 12.30 -4.79 19.79
CA LYS A 98 12.78 -5.11 18.46
C LYS A 98 12.04 -6.38 18.08
N ILE A 99 10.93 -6.23 17.37
CA ILE A 99 10.26 -7.37 16.75
C ILE A 99 11.31 -7.94 15.80
N GLU A 100 11.91 -9.07 16.18
CA GLU A 100 12.74 -9.81 15.26
C GLU A 100 11.84 -10.20 14.10
N GLN A 101 12.04 -9.57 12.95
CA GLN A 101 11.46 -10.03 11.70
C GLN A 101 12.05 -11.43 11.46
N ILE A 102 11.28 -12.46 11.81
CA ILE A 102 11.66 -13.88 11.71
C ILE A 102 12.12 -14.23 10.28
N ARG A 103 11.65 -13.46 9.27
CA ARG A 103 12.06 -13.56 7.87
C ARG A 103 12.16 -12.17 7.23
N PRO A 104 13.14 -11.93 6.34
CA PRO A 104 13.19 -10.70 5.57
C PRO A 104 11.92 -10.55 4.71
N PRO A 105 11.39 -9.35 4.52
CA PRO A 105 10.23 -9.13 3.67
C PRO A 105 10.56 -9.43 2.21
N THR A 106 9.61 -9.97 1.46
CA THR A 106 9.82 -10.43 0.07
C THR A 106 9.25 -9.48 -0.98
N VAL A 107 8.41 -8.53 -0.58
CA VAL A 107 7.70 -7.62 -1.47
C VAL A 107 7.95 -6.17 -1.06
N ALA A 108 8.18 -5.31 -2.03
CA ALA A 108 8.07 -3.86 -1.89
C ALA A 108 7.13 -3.33 -2.98
N ARG A 109 6.10 -2.58 -2.58
CA ARG A 109 5.10 -2.00 -3.49
C ARG A 109 5.28 -0.50 -3.63
N PHE A 110 5.18 0.00 -4.85
CA PHE A 110 5.28 1.41 -5.16
C PHE A 110 4.06 1.85 -5.97
N ALA A 111 3.54 3.03 -5.65
CA ALA A 111 2.71 3.81 -6.56
C ALA A 111 3.62 4.70 -7.42
N LEU A 112 3.21 4.93 -8.65
CA LEU A 112 3.91 5.71 -9.65
C LEU A 112 3.10 6.95 -10.00
N SER A 113 3.78 8.09 -10.13
CA SER A 113 3.15 9.34 -10.51
C SER A 113 4.04 10.07 -11.51
N SER A 114 3.45 10.50 -12.63
CA SER A 114 4.13 11.23 -13.69
C SER A 114 3.11 12.10 -14.44
N ALA A 115 3.58 13.12 -15.15
CA ALA A 115 2.73 13.82 -16.12
C ALA A 115 2.29 12.89 -17.26
N VAL A 116 3.13 11.90 -17.59
CA VAL A 116 2.84 10.85 -18.57
C VAL A 116 3.42 9.54 -18.04
N LEU A 117 2.55 8.59 -17.69
CA LEU A 117 2.96 7.23 -17.32
C LEU A 117 3.17 6.39 -18.59
N PRO A 118 4.04 5.35 -18.58
CA PRO A 118 4.16 4.43 -19.71
C PRO A 118 2.92 3.52 -19.84
N CYS A 119 2.54 3.15 -21.06
CA CYS A 119 1.48 2.16 -21.27
C CYS A 119 1.89 0.78 -20.71
N LEU A 120 0.91 -0.06 -20.35
CA LEU A 120 1.18 -1.45 -19.95
C LEU A 120 1.94 -2.25 -21.02
N THR A 121 1.77 -1.90 -22.31
CA THR A 121 2.52 -2.50 -23.43
C THR A 121 4.04 -2.26 -23.37
N ASP A 122 4.48 -1.27 -22.60
CA ASP A 122 5.88 -0.94 -22.34
C ASP A 122 6.39 -1.46 -20.97
N ALA A 123 5.69 -2.40 -20.34
CA ALA A 123 6.04 -2.98 -19.04
C ALA A 123 7.53 -3.36 -18.90
N VAL A 124 8.12 -4.00 -19.92
CA VAL A 124 9.53 -4.41 -19.91
C VAL A 124 10.49 -3.22 -19.73
N PHE A 125 10.17 -2.09 -20.35
CA PHE A 125 11.00 -0.89 -20.28
C PHE A 125 11.02 -0.32 -18.87
N LEU A 126 9.84 -0.25 -18.23
CA LEU A 126 9.73 0.30 -16.90
C LEU A 126 10.34 -0.62 -15.83
N GLY A 127 10.16 -1.95 -15.95
CA GLY A 127 10.82 -2.90 -15.05
C GLY A 127 12.35 -2.88 -15.15
N GLU A 128 12.91 -2.69 -16.34
CA GLU A 128 14.35 -2.45 -16.51
C GLU A 128 14.83 -1.18 -15.81
N ARG A 129 14.06 -0.09 -15.89
CA ARG A 129 14.40 1.17 -15.22
C ARG A 129 14.33 1.05 -13.72
N MET A 130 13.32 0.36 -13.19
CA MET A 130 13.20 0.06 -11.77
C MET A 130 14.44 -0.68 -11.26
N ARG A 131 14.87 -1.72 -11.98
CA ARG A 131 16.09 -2.46 -11.66
C ARG A 131 17.33 -1.58 -11.67
N GLN A 132 17.53 -0.79 -12.73
CA GLN A 132 18.70 0.08 -12.85
C GLN A 132 18.77 1.09 -11.71
N ALA A 133 17.63 1.68 -11.34
CA ALA A 133 17.56 2.64 -10.26
C ALA A 133 17.86 1.99 -8.89
N LEU A 134 17.29 0.81 -8.59
CA LEU A 134 17.57 0.09 -7.35
C LEU A 134 19.02 -0.39 -7.27
N MET A 135 19.58 -0.87 -8.38
CA MET A 135 21.00 -1.19 -8.45
C MET A 135 21.86 0.03 -8.12
N ALA A 136 21.56 1.20 -8.71
CA ALA A 136 22.29 2.43 -8.43
C ALA A 136 22.19 2.86 -6.95
N LYS A 137 21.00 2.74 -6.33
CA LYS A 137 20.81 3.04 -4.91
C LYS A 137 21.47 2.04 -3.97
N SER A 138 21.72 0.83 -4.44
CA SER A 138 22.33 -0.24 -3.64
C SER A 138 23.86 -0.26 -3.66
N ARG A 139 24.51 0.45 -4.60
CA ARG A 139 25.97 0.54 -4.66
C ARG A 139 26.52 1.25 -3.43
N GLY A 140 27.64 0.76 -2.89
CA GLY A 140 28.25 1.28 -1.67
C GLY A 140 27.52 0.87 -0.38
N LEU A 141 26.33 0.28 -0.47
CA LEU A 141 25.70 -0.36 0.68
C LEU A 141 26.41 -1.69 0.98
N ASN A 142 26.47 -2.07 2.26
CA ASN A 142 27.20 -3.24 2.74
C ASN A 142 28.71 -3.24 2.41
N GLY A 143 29.31 -2.06 2.16
CA GLY A 143 30.73 -1.95 1.81
C GLY A 143 31.10 -2.53 0.43
N SER A 144 30.13 -2.87 -0.41
CA SER A 144 30.34 -3.43 -1.75
C SER A 144 30.39 -2.33 -2.81
N GLU A 145 31.37 -2.41 -3.72
CA GLU A 145 31.46 -1.54 -4.91
C GLU A 145 30.33 -1.84 -5.91
N HIS A 146 29.88 -3.08 -5.95
CA HIS A 146 28.82 -3.55 -6.82
C HIS A 146 27.44 -3.42 -6.19
N ALA A 147 26.42 -3.35 -7.04
CA ALA A 147 25.02 -3.38 -6.62
C ALA A 147 24.68 -4.72 -5.93
N LEU A 148 23.80 -4.68 -4.93
CA LEU A 148 23.40 -5.86 -4.17
C LEU A 148 22.87 -6.97 -5.08
N HIS A 149 23.24 -8.22 -4.75
CA HIS A 149 22.92 -9.40 -5.55
C HIS A 149 21.41 -9.59 -5.77
N VAL A 150 20.58 -9.24 -4.77
CA VAL A 150 19.13 -9.32 -4.88
C VAL A 150 18.59 -8.45 -6.02
N PHE A 151 19.24 -7.33 -6.36
CA PHE A 151 18.82 -6.49 -7.48
C PHE A 151 19.54 -6.83 -8.79
N SER A 152 20.82 -7.18 -8.70
CA SER A 152 21.68 -7.38 -9.86
C SER A 152 21.65 -8.81 -10.43
N GLY A 153 21.32 -9.81 -9.62
CA GLY A 153 21.51 -11.23 -9.98
C GLY A 153 22.97 -11.63 -10.16
N LYS A 154 23.89 -10.80 -9.67
CA LYS A 154 25.34 -11.02 -9.76
C LYS A 154 25.93 -11.14 -8.36
N GLY A 155 26.92 -12.00 -8.21
CA GLY A 155 27.69 -12.15 -6.98
C GLY A 155 28.55 -10.92 -6.67
N PRO A 156 29.20 -10.89 -5.50
CA PRO A 156 30.16 -9.84 -5.13
C PRO A 156 31.35 -9.72 -6.08
N ASP A 157 31.62 -10.76 -6.86
CA ASP A 157 32.63 -10.85 -7.92
C ASP A 157 32.17 -10.30 -9.28
N GLY A 158 30.90 -9.89 -9.39
CA GLY A 158 30.29 -9.38 -10.61
C GLY A 158 29.89 -10.46 -11.62
N PHE A 159 30.10 -11.74 -11.30
CA PHE A 159 29.68 -12.88 -12.12
C PHE A 159 28.22 -13.24 -11.83
N ARG A 160 27.57 -13.92 -12.78
CA ARG A 160 26.17 -14.34 -12.65
C ARG A 160 26.10 -15.48 -11.63
N LEU A 161 25.13 -15.41 -10.72
CA LEU A 161 24.91 -16.49 -9.75
C LEU A 161 24.43 -17.77 -10.47
N GLU A 162 24.90 -18.93 -10.02
CA GLU A 162 24.48 -20.25 -10.55
C GLU A 162 22.97 -20.50 -10.35
N ASN A 163 22.40 -19.98 -9.25
CA ASN A 163 20.96 -19.96 -9.00
C ASN A 163 20.30 -18.78 -9.74
N ASP A 164 20.00 -18.98 -11.02
CA ASP A 164 19.65 -17.96 -12.02
C ASP A 164 18.38 -17.10 -11.73
N HIS A 165 17.64 -17.38 -10.65
CA HIS A 165 16.33 -16.77 -10.38
C HIS A 165 16.14 -16.28 -8.94
N SER A 166 17.22 -16.17 -8.14
CA SER A 166 17.14 -15.65 -6.77
C SER A 166 17.06 -14.12 -6.68
N HIS A 167 17.20 -13.42 -7.81
CA HIS A 167 17.13 -11.95 -7.87
C HIS A 167 15.72 -11.45 -8.12
N ALA A 168 15.52 -10.17 -7.83
CA ALA A 168 14.23 -9.53 -7.81
C ALA A 168 13.54 -9.53 -9.18
N PHE A 169 12.22 -9.64 -9.12
CA PHE A 169 11.27 -9.37 -10.18
C PHE A 169 10.77 -7.95 -10.02
N TYR A 170 10.70 -7.22 -11.13
CA TYR A 170 10.15 -5.89 -11.25
C TYR A 170 8.88 -6.02 -12.07
N LEU A 171 7.73 -5.95 -11.41
CA LEU A 171 6.41 -6.30 -11.91
C LEU A 171 5.53 -5.04 -11.98
N PRO A 172 5.59 -4.29 -13.09
CA PRO A 172 4.68 -3.18 -13.31
C PRO A 172 3.25 -3.66 -13.53
N SER A 173 2.30 -2.93 -12.96
CA SER A 173 0.85 -3.16 -13.05
C SER A 173 0.10 -1.86 -13.35
N ASP A 174 -1.04 -2.03 -14.02
CA ASP A 174 -2.10 -1.04 -14.20
C ASP A 174 -3.22 -1.49 -13.24
N GLU A 175 -3.39 -0.78 -12.13
CA GLU A 175 -4.35 -1.15 -11.08
C GLU A 175 -5.66 -0.37 -11.16
N ASP A 176 -5.72 0.75 -11.86
CA ASP A 176 -6.96 1.48 -12.10
C ASP A 176 -7.65 1.15 -13.45
N ASP A 177 -7.06 0.25 -14.25
CA ASP A 177 -7.51 -0.22 -15.57
C ASP A 177 -7.67 0.93 -16.57
N ASP A 178 -6.76 1.92 -16.53
CA ASP A 178 -6.72 3.06 -17.46
C ASP A 178 -5.77 2.84 -18.65
N GLY A 179 -5.01 1.74 -18.64
CA GLY A 179 -4.03 1.33 -19.64
C GLY A 179 -2.59 1.78 -19.37
N TRP A 180 -2.38 2.58 -18.33
CA TRP A 180 -1.10 3.14 -17.95
C TRP A 180 -0.58 2.45 -16.68
N ILE A 181 0.75 2.31 -16.60
CA ILE A 181 1.36 1.65 -15.46
C ILE A 181 1.44 2.63 -14.29
N ASP A 182 0.61 2.41 -13.28
CA ASP A 182 0.48 3.23 -12.08
C ASP A 182 1.13 2.57 -10.84
N HIS A 183 1.45 1.27 -10.90
CA HIS A 183 2.05 0.53 -9.80
C HIS A 183 3.26 -0.28 -10.21
N MET A 184 4.15 -0.51 -9.24
CA MET A 184 5.33 -1.36 -9.38
C MET A 184 5.46 -2.26 -8.16
N THR A 185 5.48 -3.56 -8.39
CA THR A 185 5.77 -4.57 -7.37
C THR A 185 7.18 -5.11 -7.56
N VAL A 186 8.03 -4.95 -6.55
CA VAL A 186 9.37 -5.56 -6.52
C VAL A 186 9.33 -6.78 -5.61
N TYR A 187 9.60 -7.96 -6.18
CA TYR A 187 9.51 -9.24 -5.46
C TYR A 187 10.82 -10.01 -5.50
N ALA A 188 11.30 -10.51 -4.36
CA ALA A 188 12.43 -11.43 -4.29
C ALA A 188 12.11 -12.61 -3.36
N SER A 189 12.27 -13.84 -3.84
CA SER A 189 11.95 -15.06 -3.08
C SER A 189 12.82 -15.24 -1.83
N GLN A 190 14.06 -14.73 -1.85
CA GLN A 190 14.99 -14.75 -0.72
C GLN A 190 14.80 -13.58 0.26
N GLY A 191 13.91 -12.63 -0.09
CA GLY A 191 13.64 -11.44 0.71
C GLY A 191 14.67 -10.32 0.57
N PHE A 192 14.37 -9.20 1.22
CA PHE A 192 15.15 -7.98 1.25
C PHE A 192 15.81 -7.83 2.63
N ASP A 193 17.13 -7.93 2.67
CA ASP A 193 17.91 -7.58 3.85
C ASP A 193 17.83 -6.08 4.19
N LYS A 194 18.48 -5.66 5.27
CA LYS A 194 18.44 -4.25 5.72
C LYS A 194 19.00 -3.27 4.69
N HIS A 195 20.02 -3.66 3.92
CA HIS A 195 20.61 -2.81 2.90
C HIS A 195 19.73 -2.73 1.65
N ALA A 196 19.07 -3.82 1.29
CA ALA A 196 18.08 -3.84 0.23
C ALA A 196 16.85 -2.98 0.61
N GLN A 197 16.35 -3.10 1.84
CA GLN A 197 15.29 -2.26 2.38
C GLN A 197 15.69 -0.78 2.38
N GLN A 198 16.94 -0.46 2.72
CA GLN A 198 17.48 0.90 2.63
C GLN A 198 17.49 1.42 1.18
N ALA A 199 17.98 0.64 0.22
CA ALA A 199 17.99 1.03 -1.19
C ALA A 199 16.57 1.28 -1.74
N ILE A 200 15.63 0.39 -1.41
CA ILE A 200 14.19 0.54 -1.68
C ILE A 200 13.66 1.84 -1.08
N GLY A 201 13.95 2.09 0.20
CA GLY A 201 13.54 3.29 0.93
C GLY A 201 14.17 4.59 0.44
N MET A 202 15.27 4.54 -0.32
CA MET A 202 15.93 5.70 -0.94
C MET A 202 15.45 6.02 -2.35
N LEU A 203 14.68 5.13 -2.97
CA LEU A 203 14.18 5.34 -4.32
C LEU A 203 13.02 6.35 -4.30
N ARG A 204 13.13 7.39 -5.13
CA ARG A 204 12.14 8.47 -5.22
C ARG A 204 11.67 8.76 -6.63
N LYS A 205 12.41 8.28 -7.64
CA LYS A 205 12.25 8.69 -9.02
C LYS A 205 12.89 7.70 -9.99
N LEU A 206 12.26 7.54 -11.16
CA LEU A 206 12.75 6.84 -12.34
C LEU A 206 12.77 7.82 -13.53
N TRP A 207 13.62 7.53 -14.51
CA TRP A 207 13.66 8.29 -15.76
C TRP A 207 12.68 7.67 -16.76
N GLY A 208 11.58 8.37 -17.04
CA GLY A 208 10.58 7.97 -18.02
C GLY A 208 11.01 8.22 -19.47
N ALA A 209 10.10 7.94 -20.40
CA ALA A 209 10.30 8.24 -21.82
C ALA A 209 10.01 9.73 -22.10
N GLY A 210 10.72 10.31 -23.07
CA GLY A 210 10.46 11.70 -23.51
C GLY A 210 10.85 12.80 -22.51
N GLY A 211 11.65 12.47 -21.48
CA GLY A 211 12.12 13.45 -20.49
C GLY A 211 11.17 13.68 -19.30
N HIS A 212 10.05 12.96 -19.24
CA HIS A 212 9.15 13.00 -18.08
C HIS A 212 9.63 12.05 -17.00
N ASP A 213 9.77 12.58 -15.79
CA ASP A 213 10.20 11.81 -14.64
C ASP A 213 9.03 11.09 -13.98
N ILE A 214 9.26 9.85 -13.57
CA ILE A 214 8.27 9.04 -12.87
C ILE A 214 8.63 9.03 -11.39
N HIS A 215 7.84 9.68 -10.56
CA HIS A 215 7.99 9.66 -9.12
C HIS A 215 7.55 8.30 -8.57
N THR A 216 8.30 7.78 -7.61
CA THR A 216 8.00 6.51 -6.93
C THR A 216 7.66 6.79 -5.48
N VAL A 217 6.49 6.32 -5.06
CA VAL A 217 6.02 6.41 -3.67
C VAL A 217 5.99 5.00 -3.12
N LEU A 218 6.85 4.71 -2.15
CA LEU A 218 6.87 3.41 -1.47
C LEU A 218 5.61 3.28 -0.61
N ILE A 219 4.71 2.38 -1.01
CA ILE A 219 3.47 2.07 -0.29
C ILE A 219 3.79 1.22 0.95
N GLY A 220 4.66 0.22 0.78
CA GLY A 220 5.02 -0.68 1.86
C GLY A 220 6.04 -1.74 1.47
N ILE A 221 6.65 -2.35 2.50
CA ILE A 221 7.53 -3.50 2.39
C ILE A 221 7.00 -4.59 3.34
N GLY A 222 6.82 -5.80 2.84
CA GLY A 222 6.16 -6.88 3.58
C GLY A 222 6.30 -8.25 2.91
N GLN A 223 5.46 -9.18 3.34
CA GLN A 223 5.31 -10.50 2.76
C GLN A 223 4.28 -10.48 1.61
N ARG A 224 4.26 -11.53 0.80
CA ARG A 224 3.28 -11.66 -0.30
C ARG A 224 1.84 -11.68 0.20
N GLN A 225 1.62 -12.23 1.40
CA GLN A 225 0.30 -12.34 2.03
C GLN A 225 -0.27 -10.97 2.41
N ASP A 226 0.59 -10.03 2.78
CA ASP A 226 0.19 -8.70 3.25
C ASP A 226 -0.44 -7.86 2.13
N TYR A 227 -0.13 -8.18 0.87
CA TYR A 227 -0.59 -7.43 -0.31
C TYR A 227 -1.33 -8.30 -1.33
N GLY A 228 -1.63 -9.56 -1.02
CA GLY A 228 -2.30 -10.47 -1.94
C GLY A 228 -3.80 -10.36 -1.82
N GLY A 229 -4.49 -10.05 -2.92
CA GLY A 229 -5.95 -10.02 -2.95
C GLY A 229 -6.50 -9.15 -4.08
N PHE A 230 -7.77 -8.78 -3.97
CA PHE A 230 -8.51 -8.06 -5.03
C PHE A 230 -9.00 -6.68 -4.58
N VAL A 231 -8.76 -6.28 -3.32
CA VAL A 231 -9.18 -4.98 -2.77
C VAL A 231 -8.04 -3.97 -2.90
N LEU A 232 -7.95 -3.32 -4.05
CA LEU A 232 -6.84 -2.41 -4.39
C LEU A 232 -6.68 -1.23 -3.41
N ARG A 233 -7.78 -0.71 -2.88
CA ARG A 233 -7.78 0.40 -1.91
C ARG A 233 -7.04 0.07 -0.62
N ASP A 234 -6.96 -1.21 -0.26
CA ASP A 234 -6.24 -1.70 0.92
C ASP A 234 -4.76 -1.99 0.61
N GLY A 235 -4.29 -1.64 -0.60
CA GLY A 235 -2.96 -1.98 -1.07
C GLY A 235 -2.81 -3.46 -1.38
N GLN A 236 -3.89 -4.16 -1.74
CA GLN A 236 -3.82 -5.51 -2.31
C GLN A 236 -3.55 -5.44 -3.82
N ALA A 237 -3.02 -6.51 -4.40
CA ALA A 237 -2.78 -6.66 -5.83
C ALA A 237 -3.12 -8.09 -6.29
N PRO A 238 -3.88 -8.25 -7.39
CA PRO A 238 -4.17 -9.56 -7.98
C PRO A 238 -2.90 -10.34 -8.38
N THR A 239 -1.80 -9.65 -8.70
CA THR A 239 -0.49 -10.26 -8.97
C THR A 239 0.07 -11.02 -7.76
N LEU A 240 -0.30 -10.65 -6.54
CA LEU A 240 0.17 -11.27 -5.30
C LEU A 240 -0.90 -12.15 -4.62
N ALA A 241 -2.09 -12.21 -5.20
CA ALA A 241 -3.21 -12.98 -4.68
C ALA A 241 -2.97 -14.49 -4.76
N GLU A 242 -3.92 -15.24 -4.22
CA GLU A 242 -3.96 -16.69 -4.27
C GLU A 242 -5.20 -17.10 -5.06
N SER A 243 -5.02 -17.93 -6.09
CA SER A 243 -6.10 -18.37 -6.98
C SER A 243 -5.70 -19.66 -7.69
N ARG A 244 -6.69 -20.44 -8.12
CA ARG A 244 -6.46 -21.59 -9.00
C ARG A 244 -6.27 -21.15 -10.44
N ILE A 245 -6.79 -19.99 -10.83
CA ILE A 245 -6.81 -19.51 -12.21
C ILE A 245 -5.91 -18.27 -12.35
N TRP A 246 -4.94 -18.35 -13.25
CA TRP A 246 -3.99 -17.29 -13.52
C TRP A 246 -3.98 -16.95 -15.00
N ARG A 247 -4.11 -15.67 -15.34
CA ARG A 247 -4.18 -15.21 -16.73
C ARG A 247 -3.03 -14.27 -17.07
N SER A 248 -2.41 -14.46 -18.23
CA SER A 248 -1.35 -13.56 -18.72
C SER A 248 -1.88 -12.13 -18.88
N VAL A 249 -1.13 -11.16 -18.36
CA VAL A 249 -1.35 -9.72 -18.60
C VAL A 249 -0.25 -9.10 -19.45
N THR A 250 0.94 -9.70 -19.45
CA THR A 250 2.03 -9.36 -20.37
C THR A 250 2.53 -10.62 -21.07
N PRO A 251 3.09 -10.52 -22.29
CA PRO A 251 3.38 -11.69 -23.10
C PRO A 251 4.51 -12.53 -22.51
N TYR A 252 4.28 -13.84 -22.45
CA TYR A 252 5.30 -14.86 -22.27
C TYR A 252 6.15 -14.97 -23.54
N VAL A 253 7.46 -14.75 -23.41
CA VAL A 253 8.41 -14.87 -24.52
C VAL A 253 9.27 -16.10 -24.29
N LEU A 254 9.43 -16.93 -25.32
CA LEU A 254 10.14 -18.20 -25.23
C LEU A 254 11.64 -18.00 -25.05
N THR A 255 12.22 -18.76 -24.12
CA THR A 255 13.68 -18.83 -23.94
C THR A 255 14.33 -19.87 -24.85
N ARG A 256 13.55 -20.87 -25.31
CA ARG A 256 14.01 -21.94 -26.21
C ARG A 256 13.05 -22.13 -27.38
N HIS A 257 13.60 -22.43 -28.56
CA HIS A 257 12.79 -22.67 -29.75
C HIS A 257 11.97 -23.96 -29.57
N PRO A 258 10.65 -23.93 -29.83
CA PRO A 258 9.85 -25.15 -29.90
C PRO A 258 10.43 -26.10 -30.94
N LYS A 259 10.33 -27.41 -30.69
CA LYS A 259 10.82 -28.40 -31.65
C LYS A 259 9.78 -28.59 -32.76
N LYS A 260 10.25 -28.78 -34.00
CA LYS A 260 9.38 -28.96 -35.19
C LYS A 260 8.39 -30.13 -35.10
N ASN A 261 8.65 -31.09 -34.21
CA ASN A 261 7.79 -32.26 -33.98
C ASN A 261 6.71 -32.02 -32.90
N GLY A 262 6.46 -30.77 -32.51
CA GLY A 262 5.43 -30.40 -31.52
C GLY A 262 5.88 -30.54 -30.06
N LYS A 263 7.02 -31.18 -29.78
CA LYS A 263 7.60 -31.23 -28.43
C LYS A 263 8.19 -29.88 -28.03
N ASP A 264 8.25 -29.62 -26.72
CA ASP A 264 8.67 -28.34 -26.15
C ASP A 264 7.82 -27.18 -26.68
N SER A 265 6.51 -27.44 -26.84
CA SER A 265 5.52 -26.43 -27.22
C SER A 265 5.52 -25.25 -26.24
N PRO A 266 5.00 -24.08 -26.63
CA PRO A 266 4.91 -22.94 -25.72
C PRO A 266 4.24 -23.28 -24.37
N ALA A 267 3.15 -24.05 -24.39
CA ALA A 267 2.47 -24.50 -23.17
C ALA A 267 3.32 -25.49 -22.35
N GLU A 268 4.04 -26.43 -22.98
CA GLU A 268 4.98 -27.32 -22.27
C GLU A 268 6.14 -26.54 -21.63
N GLN A 269 6.61 -25.46 -22.26
CA GLN A 269 7.64 -24.60 -21.69
C GLN A 269 7.12 -23.80 -20.49
N VAL A 270 5.87 -23.33 -20.52
CA VAL A 270 5.20 -22.73 -19.35
C VAL A 270 5.17 -23.72 -18.19
N ALA A 271 4.73 -24.96 -18.41
CA ALA A 271 4.70 -26.00 -17.37
C ALA A 271 6.10 -26.27 -16.78
N LYS A 272 7.13 -26.36 -17.62
CA LYS A 272 8.53 -26.54 -17.16
C LYS A 272 9.03 -25.34 -16.36
N ASP A 273 8.69 -24.12 -16.76
CA ASP A 273 9.10 -22.91 -16.06
C ASP A 273 8.38 -22.76 -14.70
N LEU A 274 7.11 -23.17 -14.60
CA LEU A 274 6.38 -23.27 -13.33
C LEU A 274 7.09 -24.22 -12.36
N LEU A 275 7.37 -25.45 -12.79
CA LEU A 275 8.05 -26.46 -11.98
C LEU A 275 9.43 -25.98 -11.50
N ARG A 276 10.23 -25.37 -12.39
CA ARG A 276 11.55 -24.80 -12.03
C ARG A 276 11.48 -23.73 -10.95
N ARG A 277 10.32 -23.07 -10.81
CA ARG A 277 10.07 -22.00 -9.83
C ARG A 277 9.39 -22.52 -8.57
N GLY A 278 9.18 -23.84 -8.45
CA GLY A 278 8.57 -24.47 -7.29
C GLY A 278 7.04 -24.39 -7.26
N PHE A 279 6.40 -24.06 -8.39
CA PHE A 279 4.95 -24.15 -8.51
C PHE A 279 4.52 -25.59 -8.81
N PRO A 280 3.29 -25.98 -8.41
CA PRO A 280 2.75 -27.29 -8.76
C PRO A 280 2.55 -27.43 -10.28
N ASN A 281 2.39 -28.66 -10.75
CA ASN A 281 1.94 -28.88 -12.12
C ASN A 281 0.53 -28.32 -12.29
N PRO A 282 0.26 -27.54 -13.35
CA PRO A 282 -1.10 -27.11 -13.65
C PRO A 282 -1.92 -28.25 -14.23
N ASP A 283 -3.22 -28.25 -13.93
CA ASP A 283 -4.20 -29.17 -14.52
C ASP A 283 -4.47 -28.83 -15.98
N ARG A 284 -4.44 -27.52 -16.31
CA ARG A 284 -4.73 -27.01 -17.65
C ARG A 284 -3.89 -25.78 -17.97
N ILE A 285 -3.42 -25.70 -19.21
CA ILE A 285 -2.80 -24.50 -19.79
C ILE A 285 -3.47 -24.25 -21.14
N GLU A 286 -4.19 -23.14 -21.27
CA GLU A 286 -4.87 -22.73 -22.50
C GLU A 286 -4.18 -21.50 -23.08
N GLN A 287 -3.94 -21.52 -24.40
CA GLN A 287 -3.34 -20.38 -25.07
C GLN A 287 -4.37 -19.28 -25.29
N LEU A 288 -3.97 -18.05 -25.00
CA LEU A 288 -4.70 -16.83 -25.29
C LEU A 288 -4.04 -16.12 -26.46
N ASP A 289 -4.86 -15.51 -27.30
CA ASP A 289 -4.47 -14.73 -28.48
C ASP A 289 -4.31 -13.23 -28.18
N HIS A 290 -4.84 -12.76 -27.05
CA HIS A 290 -4.78 -11.37 -26.61
C HIS A 290 -4.95 -11.24 -25.08
N THR A 291 -4.61 -10.07 -24.55
CA THR A 291 -5.08 -9.60 -23.23
C THR A 291 -6.15 -8.51 -23.43
N LYS A 292 -6.80 -8.10 -22.34
CA LYS A 292 -7.67 -6.92 -22.31
C LYS A 292 -7.00 -5.81 -21.52
N ILE A 293 -7.00 -4.61 -22.08
CA ILE A 293 -6.57 -3.36 -21.43
C ILE A 293 -7.69 -2.35 -21.68
N THR A 294 -8.21 -1.68 -20.65
CA THR A 294 -9.37 -0.76 -20.79
C THR A 294 -10.53 -1.41 -21.56
N GLY A 295 -10.79 -2.69 -21.32
CA GLY A 295 -11.80 -3.50 -22.02
C GLY A 295 -11.52 -3.82 -23.50
N LYS A 296 -10.45 -3.29 -24.10
CA LYS A 296 -10.07 -3.51 -25.50
C LYS A 296 -9.13 -4.69 -25.64
N LYS A 297 -9.27 -5.45 -26.74
CA LYS A 297 -8.35 -6.55 -27.07
C LYS A 297 -7.01 -5.97 -27.51
N VAL A 298 -5.94 -6.34 -26.82
CA VAL A 298 -4.55 -5.96 -27.16
C VAL A 298 -3.75 -7.23 -27.44
N ARG A 299 -3.18 -7.33 -28.64
CA ARG A 299 -2.42 -8.50 -29.08
C ARG A 299 -1.04 -8.51 -28.44
N TRP A 300 -0.48 -9.70 -28.24
CA TRP A 300 0.88 -9.88 -27.71
C TRP A 300 1.96 -9.19 -28.55
N LEU A 301 1.73 -9.02 -29.86
CA LEU A 301 2.65 -8.34 -30.77
C LEU A 301 2.80 -6.84 -30.44
N GLU A 302 1.77 -6.22 -29.88
CA GLU A 302 1.71 -4.79 -29.56
C GLU A 302 2.59 -4.42 -28.35
N PHE A 303 2.96 -5.41 -27.54
CA PHE A 303 3.88 -5.23 -26.43
C PHE A 303 5.33 -5.10 -26.92
N ARG A 304 6.08 -4.23 -26.25
CA ARG A 304 7.54 -4.24 -26.29
C ARG A 304 8.00 -5.54 -25.64
N ARG A 305 8.64 -6.41 -26.43
CA ARG A 305 9.07 -7.77 -26.02
C ARG A 305 10.58 -7.89 -25.84
N PHE A 306 11.30 -6.79 -26.00
CA PHE A 306 12.76 -6.77 -25.92
C PHE A 306 13.22 -5.80 -24.86
N ARG A 307 14.26 -6.26 -24.15
CA ARG A 307 15.03 -5.44 -23.24
C ARG A 307 15.89 -4.45 -24.02
N SER A 308 16.04 -3.24 -23.50
CA SER A 308 16.94 -2.23 -24.08
C SER A 308 18.42 -2.58 -23.90
N GLY A 309 18.76 -3.56 -23.05
CA GLY A 309 20.11 -4.09 -22.92
C GLY A 309 20.19 -5.41 -22.14
N GLY A 310 21.38 -6.02 -22.09
CA GLY A 310 21.65 -7.25 -21.35
C GLY A 310 21.21 -8.51 -22.10
N GLY A 311 22.13 -9.05 -22.92
CA GLY A 311 21.94 -10.15 -23.88
C GLY A 311 21.44 -11.49 -23.33
N GLY A 312 20.19 -11.51 -22.85
CA GLY A 312 19.48 -12.75 -22.55
C GLY A 312 19.17 -13.50 -23.83
N GLN A 313 19.15 -14.84 -23.74
CA GLN A 313 18.80 -15.70 -24.86
C GLN A 313 17.29 -15.61 -25.12
N ILE A 314 16.94 -15.19 -26.33
CA ILE A 314 15.58 -15.18 -26.86
C ILE A 314 15.58 -16.24 -27.95
N ALA A 315 14.60 -17.15 -27.91
CA ALA A 315 14.38 -18.05 -29.03
C ALA A 315 13.73 -17.29 -30.18
N ASP A 316 12.56 -16.71 -29.94
CA ASP A 316 11.85 -15.90 -30.92
C ASP A 316 11.27 -14.66 -30.23
N SER A 317 11.15 -13.60 -31.00
CA SER A 317 10.45 -12.37 -30.62
C SER A 317 8.96 -12.60 -30.36
N CYS A 318 8.36 -13.69 -30.84
CA CYS A 318 6.95 -14.01 -30.65
C CYS A 318 6.54 -14.00 -29.18
N GLY A 319 5.50 -13.22 -28.87
CA GLY A 319 4.85 -13.21 -27.57
C GLY A 319 3.65 -14.15 -27.57
N PHE A 320 3.48 -14.88 -26.47
CA PHE A 320 2.36 -15.77 -26.21
C PHE A 320 1.65 -15.32 -24.94
N GLY A 321 0.41 -15.71 -24.74
CA GLY A 321 -0.27 -15.60 -23.45
C GLY A 321 -1.04 -16.86 -23.16
N PHE A 322 -1.31 -17.08 -21.88
CA PHE A 322 -1.95 -18.28 -21.40
C PHE A 322 -2.89 -18.00 -20.25
N GLU A 323 -3.90 -18.85 -20.13
CA GLU A 323 -4.61 -19.11 -18.89
C GLU A 323 -4.09 -20.41 -18.30
N ILE A 324 -3.75 -20.39 -17.02
CA ILE A 324 -3.24 -21.52 -16.27
C ILE A 324 -4.26 -21.85 -15.19
N VAL A 325 -4.62 -23.13 -15.08
CA VAL A 325 -5.52 -23.64 -14.05
C VAL A 325 -4.77 -24.66 -13.21
N PHE A 326 -4.75 -24.46 -11.89
CA PHE A 326 -4.20 -25.35 -10.89
C PHE A 326 -5.31 -26.13 -10.17
N SER A 327 -4.94 -27.30 -9.64
CA SER A 327 -5.84 -28.11 -8.81
C SER A 327 -6.21 -27.40 -7.51
N GLU A 328 -5.22 -26.80 -6.85
CA GLU A 328 -5.35 -26.03 -5.61
C GLU A 328 -4.97 -24.56 -5.81
N PRO A 329 -5.49 -23.63 -4.98
CA PRO A 329 -5.09 -22.23 -5.04
C PRO A 329 -3.57 -22.06 -4.90
N VAL A 330 -2.97 -21.33 -5.84
CA VAL A 330 -1.54 -21.02 -5.84
C VAL A 330 -1.36 -19.53 -5.60
N ARG A 331 -0.42 -19.18 -4.71
CA ARG A 331 -0.06 -17.80 -4.42
C ARG A 331 0.97 -17.27 -5.42
N GLY A 332 0.69 -16.09 -5.96
CA GLY A 332 1.62 -15.35 -6.82
C GLY A 332 2.86 -14.82 -6.09
N PRO A 333 3.71 -14.03 -6.76
CA PRO A 333 3.58 -13.66 -8.17
C PRO A 333 4.02 -14.77 -9.12
N ILE A 334 3.32 -14.90 -10.24
CA ILE A 334 3.69 -15.79 -11.35
C ILE A 334 4.20 -14.93 -12.51
N ALA A 335 5.49 -15.02 -12.79
CA ALA A 335 6.13 -14.38 -13.94
C ALA A 335 7.10 -15.37 -14.59
N LEU A 336 6.93 -15.67 -15.88
CA LEU A 336 7.60 -16.78 -16.56
C LEU A 336 8.26 -16.35 -17.89
N GLY A 337 9.22 -17.13 -18.37
CA GLY A 337 9.84 -16.92 -19.69
C GLY A 337 10.90 -15.83 -19.73
N TYR A 338 11.29 -15.44 -20.95
CA TYR A 338 12.26 -14.37 -21.17
C TYR A 338 11.71 -13.02 -20.67
N GLY A 339 12.56 -12.24 -20.01
CA GLY A 339 12.19 -10.92 -19.52
C GLY A 339 11.26 -10.92 -18.30
N CYS A 340 10.97 -12.08 -17.71
CA CYS A 340 10.06 -12.20 -16.56
C CYS A 340 10.45 -11.37 -15.34
N HIS A 341 11.75 -11.20 -15.10
CA HIS A 341 12.24 -10.33 -14.03
C HIS A 341 11.96 -8.85 -14.30
N PHE A 342 11.55 -8.45 -15.50
CA PHE A 342 11.46 -7.06 -15.92
C PHE A 342 10.05 -6.63 -16.34
N GLY A 343 9.04 -7.50 -16.18
CA GLY A 343 7.65 -7.17 -16.50
C GLY A 343 7.06 -7.90 -17.71
N LEU A 344 7.80 -8.82 -18.35
CA LEU A 344 7.22 -9.76 -19.33
C LEU A 344 6.70 -11.03 -18.67
N GLY A 345 5.87 -11.78 -19.38
CA GLY A 345 5.30 -13.07 -18.94
C GLY A 345 4.62 -13.03 -17.58
N GLN A 346 4.03 -11.90 -17.21
CA GLN A 346 3.32 -11.70 -15.95
C GLN A 346 1.92 -12.30 -16.03
N PHE A 347 1.49 -12.92 -14.94
CA PHE A 347 0.13 -13.43 -14.77
C PHE A 347 -0.53 -12.78 -13.56
N VAL A 348 -1.83 -12.55 -13.64
CA VAL A 348 -2.67 -12.09 -12.52
C VAL A 348 -3.67 -13.16 -12.14
N ALA A 349 -3.99 -13.22 -10.86
CA ALA A 349 -5.06 -14.08 -10.35
C ALA A 349 -6.40 -13.65 -10.94
N VAL A 350 -7.21 -14.63 -11.34
CA VAL A 350 -8.62 -14.42 -11.66
C VAL A 350 -9.41 -14.71 -10.39
N ALA A 351 -10.31 -13.81 -10.01
CA ALA A 351 -11.23 -14.03 -8.91
C ALA A 351 -12.17 -15.19 -9.28
N GLU A 352 -12.17 -16.25 -8.49
CA GLU A 352 -13.20 -17.29 -8.61
C GLU A 352 -14.52 -16.67 -8.16
N ALA A 353 -15.55 -16.76 -8.99
CA ALA A 353 -16.88 -16.35 -8.56
C ALA A 353 -17.24 -17.19 -7.33
N CYS A 354 -17.57 -16.54 -6.21
CA CYS A 354 -18.26 -17.25 -5.14
C CYS A 354 -19.57 -17.75 -5.74
N GLU A 355 -19.66 -19.05 -6.03
CA GLU A 355 -20.94 -19.72 -6.12
C GLU A 355 -21.66 -19.43 -4.79
N THR A 356 -22.72 -18.64 -4.88
CA THR A 356 -23.54 -18.21 -3.75
C THR A 356 -24.72 -19.15 -3.58
#